data_AF-A0A022RTV9-F1
#
_entry.id   AF-A0A022RTV9-F1
#
_cell.length_a   1.000
_cell.length_b   1.000
_cell.length_c   1.000
_cell.angle_alpha   90.00
_cell.angle_beta   90.00
_cell.angle_gamma   90.00
#
_symmetry.space_group_name_H-M   'P 1'
#
loop_
_entity.id
_entity.type
_entity.pdbx_description
1 polymer ?
#
loop_
_entity_poly.entity_id
_entity_poly.type
_entity_poly.pdbx_seq_one_letter_code
_entity_poly.pdbx_strand_id
1 'polypeptide(L)'
;MSQESLSSLPFPLDPNQTYPLLLLSHGSNHQNQTLYSISKDKAIVDTKITEFRSKKAISTSHPPWLALIHPRKSSLTFSLLNTVTKQEIHLPKIKQKPERSSYCDYACIFSETPTHPNCHVLFIAAFDTHLYYYRMGDEKFTSRPNKFGDENNNLASAVHYKRKIYGWMGRSRNLVQVDFIGGEIVIEKVVNDKGQSCHIPMPTPPFSFLFNEYLVASGDDVLLVHSTTNGNNQSMQVSHYNIFKIDVYKGEWTELKSIGDRTIFLDPYGSKSWLFTNNGSDDENDD
;
A
#
# COMPACT_ATOMS: atom_id res chain seq x y z
N MET A 1 3.10 -11.36 -27.43
CA MET A 1 3.33 -12.24 -26.27
C MET A 1 2.21 -13.25 -26.26
N SER A 2 2.56 -14.54 -26.30
CA SER A 2 1.60 -15.65 -26.47
C SER A 2 0.77 -15.86 -25.20
N GLN A 3 -0.47 -16.25 -25.42
CA GLN A 3 -1.56 -16.46 -24.45
C GLN A 3 -1.31 -17.63 -23.47
N GLU A 4 -0.19 -18.35 -23.62
CA GLU A 4 0.13 -19.59 -22.88
C GLU A 4 0.79 -19.35 -21.50
N SER A 5 1.27 -18.13 -21.19
CA SER A 5 2.11 -17.88 -20.02
C SER A 5 1.38 -17.56 -18.70
N LEU A 6 0.04 -17.58 -18.68
CA LEU A 6 -0.78 -17.28 -17.48
C LEU A 6 -1.27 -18.56 -16.77
N SER A 7 -0.92 -19.73 -17.30
CA SER A 7 -1.35 -21.04 -16.82
C SER A 7 -0.62 -21.49 -15.54
N SER A 8 0.52 -20.89 -15.19
CA SER A 8 1.33 -21.26 -14.02
C SER A 8 0.92 -20.59 -12.70
N LEU A 9 -0.03 -19.65 -12.74
CA LEU A 9 -0.58 -19.05 -11.53
C LEU A 9 -1.39 -20.10 -10.75
N PRO A 10 -1.10 -20.34 -9.44
CA PRO A 10 -1.88 -21.23 -8.57
C PRO A 10 -3.25 -20.61 -8.18
N PHE A 11 -3.80 -19.76 -9.05
CA PHE A 11 -5.08 -19.10 -8.87
C PHE A 11 -6.17 -19.81 -9.71
N PRO A 12 -7.36 -20.02 -9.15
CA PRO A 12 -7.78 -19.55 -7.83
C PRO A 12 -7.17 -20.36 -6.68
N LEU A 13 -6.82 -19.66 -5.60
CA LEU A 13 -6.51 -20.31 -4.32
C LEU A 13 -7.76 -21.05 -3.82
N ASP A 14 -7.58 -22.00 -2.90
CA ASP A 14 -8.67 -22.76 -2.28
C ASP A 14 -9.84 -21.82 -1.90
N PRO A 15 -11.05 -22.01 -2.46
CA PRO A 15 -12.19 -21.14 -2.16
C PRO A 15 -12.61 -21.19 -0.70
N ASN A 16 -12.20 -22.22 0.06
CA ASN A 16 -12.43 -22.34 1.50
C ASN A 16 -11.31 -21.71 2.34
N GLN A 17 -10.36 -21.01 1.72
CA GLN A 17 -9.27 -20.31 2.41
C GLN A 17 -9.84 -19.15 3.24
N THR A 18 -9.94 -19.34 4.55
CA THR A 18 -10.49 -18.35 5.51
C THR A 18 -9.45 -17.34 6.00
N TYR A 19 -8.16 -17.62 5.82
CA TYR A 19 -7.04 -16.77 6.25
C TYR A 19 -6.25 -16.24 5.06
N PRO A 20 -5.79 -14.98 5.07
CA PRO A 20 -4.98 -14.44 3.99
C PRO A 20 -3.66 -15.22 3.84
N LEU A 21 -3.20 -15.33 2.60
CA LEU A 21 -1.86 -15.84 2.28
C LEU A 21 -0.90 -14.69 2.07
N LEU A 22 0.32 -14.83 2.59
CA LEU A 22 1.40 -13.88 2.35
C LEU A 22 2.19 -14.32 1.12
N LEU A 23 2.39 -13.41 0.18
CA LEU A 23 3.29 -13.62 -0.95
C LEU A 23 4.65 -13.01 -0.63
N LEU A 24 5.66 -13.86 -0.49
CA LEU A 24 7.02 -13.47 -0.18
C LEU A 24 7.90 -13.59 -1.43
N SER A 25 8.46 -12.47 -1.90
CA SER A 25 9.43 -12.47 -3.00
C SER A 25 10.86 -12.52 -2.45
N HIS A 26 11.62 -13.55 -2.81
CA HIS A 26 12.98 -13.79 -2.29
C HIS A 26 13.98 -14.24 -3.36
N GLY A 27 15.21 -14.52 -2.92
CA GLY A 27 16.35 -14.79 -3.79
C GLY A 27 16.90 -13.53 -4.47
N SER A 28 17.99 -13.69 -5.21
CA SER A 28 18.60 -12.59 -5.97
C SER A 28 17.58 -12.00 -6.95
N ASN A 29 17.36 -10.69 -6.88
CA ASN A 29 16.44 -9.96 -7.77
C ASN A 29 14.99 -10.48 -7.78
N HIS A 30 14.45 -10.98 -6.66
CA HIS A 30 13.06 -11.46 -6.57
C HIS A 30 12.74 -12.58 -7.59
N GLN A 31 13.70 -13.48 -7.82
CA GLN A 31 13.55 -14.57 -8.78
C GLN A 31 12.63 -15.69 -8.29
N ASN A 32 12.38 -15.77 -6.99
CA ASN A 32 11.54 -16.80 -6.36
C ASN A 32 10.39 -16.18 -5.58
N GLN A 33 9.29 -16.93 -5.44
CA GLN A 33 8.09 -16.52 -4.72
C GLN A 33 7.61 -17.67 -3.84
N THR A 34 7.21 -17.34 -2.62
CA THR A 34 6.63 -18.31 -1.69
C THR A 34 5.31 -17.79 -1.18
N LEU A 35 4.27 -18.63 -1.28
CA LEU A 35 3.01 -18.41 -0.57
C LEU A 35 3.13 -19.00 0.82
N TYR A 36 2.88 -18.18 1.82
CA TYR A 36 2.96 -18.55 3.23
C TYR A 36 1.57 -18.49 3.86
N SER A 37 1.20 -19.58 4.55
CA SER A 37 -0.02 -19.66 5.32
C SER A 37 0.22 -19.15 6.73
N ILE A 38 -0.52 -18.12 7.13
CA ILE A 38 -0.51 -17.67 8.53
C ILE A 38 -1.18 -18.74 9.41
N SER A 39 -2.36 -19.23 8.99
CA SER A 39 -3.11 -20.23 9.77
C SER A 39 -2.38 -21.55 10.02
N LYS A 40 -1.54 -21.97 9.07
CA LYS A 40 -0.77 -23.23 9.17
C LYS A 40 0.67 -23.00 9.62
N ASP A 41 1.06 -21.75 9.86
CA ASP A 41 2.44 -21.31 10.17
C ASP A 41 3.48 -22.01 9.28
N LYS A 42 3.24 -22.03 7.96
CA LYS A 42 4.13 -22.72 7.02
C LYS A 42 4.05 -22.18 5.61
N ALA A 43 5.18 -22.29 4.92
CA ALA A 43 5.23 -22.13 3.47
C ALA A 43 4.39 -23.23 2.81
N ILE A 44 3.46 -22.84 1.93
CA ILE A 44 2.51 -23.77 1.28
C ILE A 44 3.15 -24.50 0.09
N VAL A 45 4.15 -23.92 -0.59
CA VAL A 45 5.18 -24.54 -1.50
C VAL A 45 5.79 -23.44 -2.40
N ASP A 46 7.05 -23.64 -2.79
CA ASP A 46 7.90 -22.80 -3.66
C ASP A 46 7.44 -22.85 -5.12
N THR A 47 6.33 -22.19 -5.44
CA THR A 47 5.89 -22.06 -6.83
C THR A 47 6.77 -21.04 -7.54
N LYS A 48 7.56 -21.48 -8.53
CA LYS A 48 8.11 -20.58 -9.55
C LYS A 48 6.95 -20.01 -10.37
N ILE A 49 6.35 -18.92 -9.88
CA ILE A 49 5.30 -18.20 -10.60
C ILE A 49 6.00 -17.37 -11.67
N THR A 50 5.98 -17.87 -12.90
CA THR A 50 6.70 -17.29 -14.04
C THR A 50 6.35 -15.81 -14.23
N GLU A 51 5.09 -15.48 -14.01
CA GLU A 51 4.49 -14.15 -14.11
C GLU A 51 5.08 -13.16 -13.10
N PHE A 52 5.52 -13.65 -11.93
CA PHE A 52 6.15 -12.85 -10.86
C PHE A 52 7.68 -12.92 -10.90
N ARG A 53 8.27 -13.76 -11.75
CA ARG A 53 9.72 -13.94 -11.81
C ARG A 53 10.43 -12.62 -12.07
N SER A 54 11.33 -12.26 -11.16
CA SER A 54 12.08 -11.01 -11.19
C SER A 54 11.21 -9.75 -11.13
N LYS A 55 9.97 -9.89 -10.62
CA LYS A 55 9.05 -8.79 -10.35
C LYS A 55 8.76 -8.74 -8.85
N LYS A 56 8.65 -7.53 -8.32
CA LYS A 56 8.06 -7.29 -7.00
C LYS A 56 6.55 -7.18 -7.18
N ALA A 57 5.79 -7.99 -6.45
CA ALA A 57 4.33 -7.88 -6.39
C ALA A 57 3.93 -6.98 -5.22
N ILE A 58 3.03 -6.05 -5.47
CA ILE A 58 2.50 -5.10 -4.49
C ILE A 58 0.98 -5.23 -4.47
N SER A 59 0.44 -5.28 -3.26
CA SER A 59 -1.01 -5.29 -3.04
C SER A 59 -1.60 -3.91 -3.34
N THR A 60 -2.76 -3.87 -3.98
CA THR A 60 -3.40 -2.61 -4.41
C THR A 60 -4.66 -2.33 -3.60
N SER A 61 -5.25 -1.13 -3.76
CA SER A 61 -6.52 -0.78 -3.12
C SER A 61 -7.75 -1.51 -3.69
N HIS A 62 -7.65 -2.14 -4.86
CA HIS A 62 -8.78 -2.79 -5.51
C HIS A 62 -8.48 -4.27 -5.79
N PRO A 63 -8.82 -5.18 -4.87
CA PRO A 63 -8.84 -6.60 -5.19
C PRO A 63 -9.72 -6.87 -6.43
N PRO A 64 -9.36 -7.83 -7.29
CA PRO A 64 -8.26 -8.78 -7.19
C PRO A 64 -6.96 -8.32 -7.90
N TRP A 65 -6.69 -7.01 -8.01
CA TRP A 65 -5.54 -6.50 -8.74
C TRP A 65 -4.26 -6.43 -7.90
N LEU A 66 -3.15 -6.83 -8.52
CA LEU A 66 -1.79 -6.65 -8.03
C LEU A 66 -1.01 -5.72 -8.96
N ALA A 67 -0.12 -4.91 -8.40
CA ALA A 67 0.88 -4.18 -9.19
C ALA A 67 2.19 -4.97 -9.21
N LEU A 68 2.73 -5.22 -10.40
CA LEU A 68 3.99 -5.91 -10.61
C LEU A 68 5.03 -4.90 -11.09
N ILE A 69 6.12 -4.77 -10.32
CA ILE A 69 7.23 -3.88 -10.64
C ILE A 69 8.42 -4.71 -11.05
N HIS A 70 8.91 -4.48 -12.25
CA HIS A 70 10.09 -5.13 -12.77
C HIS A 70 11.23 -4.11 -12.94
N PRO A 71 12.21 -4.10 -12.01
CA PRO A 71 13.34 -3.20 -12.11
C PRO A 71 14.32 -3.67 -13.20
N ARG A 72 14.70 -2.76 -14.10
CA ARG A 72 15.73 -3.00 -15.13
C ARG A 72 16.92 -2.07 -14.94
N LYS A 73 18.03 -2.36 -15.62
CA LYS A 73 19.30 -1.60 -15.52
C LYS A 73 19.16 -0.08 -15.75
N SER A 74 18.14 0.37 -16.48
CA SER A 74 17.94 1.80 -16.82
C SER A 74 16.46 2.21 -16.91
N SER A 75 15.54 1.38 -16.39
CA SER A 75 14.11 1.69 -16.43
C SER A 75 13.34 0.89 -15.39
N LEU A 76 12.14 1.37 -15.07
CA LEU A 76 11.14 0.63 -14.32
C LEU A 76 9.96 0.33 -15.25
N THR A 77 9.54 -0.93 -15.26
CA THR A 77 8.32 -1.34 -15.96
C THR A 77 7.30 -1.84 -14.95
N PHE A 78 6.04 -1.47 -15.18
CA PHE A 78 4.93 -1.78 -14.31
C PHE A 78 3.88 -2.55 -15.10
N SER A 79 3.26 -3.54 -14.47
CA SER A 79 2.04 -4.15 -14.97
C SER A 79 1.03 -4.34 -13.85
N LEU A 80 -0.26 -4.33 -14.20
CA LEU A 80 -1.35 -4.61 -13.29
C LEU A 80 -1.87 -6.00 -13.64
N LEU A 81 -1.83 -6.93 -12.69
CA LEU A 81 -2.31 -8.29 -12.87
C LEU A 81 -3.60 -8.49 -12.08
N ASN A 82 -4.66 -8.87 -12.76
CA ASN A 82 -5.86 -9.40 -12.12
C ASN A 82 -5.63 -10.88 -11.75
N THR A 83 -5.65 -11.22 -10.47
CA THR A 83 -5.33 -12.59 -10.05
C THR A 83 -6.44 -13.60 -10.33
N VAL A 84 -7.67 -13.14 -10.61
CA VAL A 84 -8.83 -14.00 -10.92
C VAL A 84 -8.95 -14.23 -12.41
N THR A 85 -9.00 -13.15 -13.20
CA THR A 85 -9.17 -13.23 -14.66
C THR A 85 -7.86 -13.49 -15.39
N LYS A 86 -6.73 -13.37 -14.69
CA LYS A 86 -5.36 -13.44 -15.24
C LYS A 86 -5.07 -12.36 -16.28
N GLN A 87 -5.92 -11.33 -16.38
CA GLN A 87 -5.69 -10.20 -17.26
C GLN A 87 -4.47 -9.40 -16.77
N GLU A 88 -3.52 -9.13 -17.66
CA GLU A 88 -2.38 -8.27 -17.40
C GLU A 88 -2.46 -6.99 -18.23
N ILE A 89 -2.44 -5.84 -17.56
CA ILE A 89 -2.37 -4.52 -18.19
C ILE A 89 -0.95 -4.01 -18.05
N HIS A 90 -0.28 -3.79 -19.18
CA HIS A 90 1.08 -3.25 -19.20
C HIS A 90 1.04 -1.72 -19.18
N LEU A 91 1.69 -1.11 -18.18
CA LEU A 91 1.80 0.34 -18.11
C LEU A 91 3.06 0.82 -18.85
N PRO A 92 3.12 2.11 -19.26
CA PRO A 92 4.32 2.65 -19.89
C PRO A 92 5.58 2.51 -19.02
N LYS A 93 6.77 2.53 -19.62
CA LYS A 93 8.03 2.45 -18.86
C LYS A 93 8.44 3.83 -18.32
N ILE A 94 8.99 3.86 -17.11
CA ILE A 94 9.68 5.04 -16.56
C ILE A 94 11.16 4.92 -16.94
N LYS A 95 11.67 5.90 -17.71
CA LYS A 95 13.03 5.89 -18.28
C LYS A 95 14.12 6.41 -17.33
N GLN A 96 13.76 6.99 -16.19
CA GLN A 96 14.72 7.47 -15.19
C GLN A 96 14.84 6.46 -14.05
N LYS A 97 16.07 6.25 -13.58
CA LYS A 97 16.31 5.57 -12.31
C LYS A 97 16.08 6.58 -11.19
N PRO A 98 15.44 6.19 -10.08
CA PRO A 98 15.53 6.94 -8.83
C PRO A 98 17.01 7.19 -8.51
N GLU A 99 17.34 8.38 -8.03
CA GLU A 99 18.72 8.83 -7.78
C GLU A 99 19.51 7.91 -6.83
N ARG A 100 18.81 7.07 -6.06
CA ARG A 100 19.41 6.08 -5.16
C ARG A 100 19.21 4.66 -5.70
N SER A 101 20.31 3.92 -5.81
CA SER A 101 20.41 2.57 -6.39
C SER A 101 19.78 1.44 -5.55
N SER A 102 19.17 1.74 -4.39
CA SER A 102 18.38 0.74 -3.67
C SER A 102 17.02 0.64 -4.34
N TYR A 103 16.75 -0.52 -4.93
CA TYR A 103 15.43 -1.05 -5.27
C TYR A 103 14.30 -0.25 -4.61
N CYS A 104 13.77 0.74 -5.34
CA CYS A 104 12.77 1.63 -4.75
C CYS A 104 11.50 0.82 -4.58
N ASP A 105 11.08 0.73 -3.34
CA ASP A 105 9.84 0.13 -2.97
C ASP A 105 8.74 1.18 -3.12
N TYR A 106 7.68 0.79 -3.80
CA TYR A 106 6.56 1.65 -4.13
C TYR A 106 5.30 1.16 -3.42
N ALA A 107 4.51 2.09 -2.91
CA ALA A 107 3.07 1.89 -2.75
C ALA A 107 2.38 2.11 -4.10
N CYS A 108 1.29 1.38 -4.34
CA CYS A 108 0.47 1.54 -5.53
C CYS A 108 -1.00 1.70 -5.14
N ILE A 109 -1.55 2.88 -5.41
CA ILE A 109 -2.92 3.26 -5.08
C ILE A 109 -3.67 3.56 -6.37
N PHE A 110 -4.88 3.01 -6.51
CA PHE A 110 -5.77 3.37 -7.59
C PHE A 110 -6.85 4.33 -7.10
N SER A 111 -7.26 5.25 -7.97
CA SER A 111 -8.42 6.10 -7.73
C SER A 111 -9.74 5.39 -8.02
N GLU A 112 -9.70 4.34 -8.85
CA GLU A 112 -10.85 3.53 -9.24
C GLU A 112 -10.36 2.15 -9.70
N THR A 113 -11.24 1.24 -10.12
CA THR A 113 -10.80 0.00 -10.78
C THR A 113 -9.94 0.28 -12.02
N PRO A 114 -8.83 -0.45 -12.26
CA PRO A 114 -7.91 -0.15 -13.37
C PRO A 114 -8.47 -0.46 -14.76
N THR A 115 -9.66 -1.06 -14.86
CA THR A 115 -10.42 -1.20 -16.11
C THR A 115 -11.25 0.04 -16.43
N HIS A 116 -11.41 0.97 -15.49
CA HIS A 116 -12.13 2.22 -15.70
C HIS A 116 -11.23 3.24 -16.43
N PRO A 117 -11.70 3.91 -17.50
CA PRO A 117 -10.86 4.80 -18.31
C PRO A 117 -10.32 6.02 -17.54
N ASN A 118 -11.05 6.49 -16.52
CA ASN A 118 -10.60 7.59 -15.67
C ASN A 118 -9.83 7.14 -14.42
N CYS A 119 -9.51 5.85 -14.29
CA CYS A 119 -8.69 5.39 -13.18
C CYS A 119 -7.29 6.02 -13.28
N HIS A 120 -6.82 6.57 -12.16
CA HIS A 120 -5.45 7.01 -11.99
C HIS A 120 -4.73 6.01 -11.08
N VAL A 121 -3.55 5.58 -11.53
CA VAL A 121 -2.63 4.76 -10.76
C VAL A 121 -1.56 5.67 -10.20
N LEU A 122 -1.46 5.77 -8.88
CA LEU A 122 -0.45 6.56 -8.17
C LEU A 122 0.61 5.64 -7.57
N PHE A 123 1.87 5.93 -7.89
CA PHE A 123 3.04 5.31 -7.28
C PHE A 123 3.74 6.28 -6.35
N ILE A 124 3.89 5.88 -5.09
CA ILE A 124 4.61 6.63 -4.05
C ILE A 124 5.84 5.81 -3.68
N ALA A 125 7.03 6.34 -3.94
CA ALA A 125 8.29 5.72 -3.54
C ALA A 125 8.86 6.38 -2.30
N ALA A 126 9.50 5.58 -1.46
CA ALA A 126 10.03 6.01 -0.18
C ALA A 126 11.15 7.05 -0.25
N PHE A 127 12.04 6.87 -1.22
CA PHE A 127 13.25 7.68 -1.39
C PHE A 127 13.26 8.43 -2.72
N ASP A 128 12.18 8.33 -3.50
CA ASP A 128 12.05 9.12 -4.70
C ASP A 128 11.51 10.50 -4.33
N THR A 129 12.16 11.52 -4.88
CA THR A 129 11.73 12.91 -4.75
C THR A 129 10.56 13.23 -5.66
N HIS A 130 10.12 12.27 -6.49
CA HIS A 130 9.02 12.40 -7.44
C HIS A 130 7.86 11.44 -7.14
N LEU A 131 6.66 11.90 -7.49
CA LEU A 131 5.49 11.04 -7.65
C LEU A 131 5.38 10.65 -9.12
N TYR A 132 4.94 9.42 -9.37
CA TYR A 132 4.56 8.97 -10.71
C TYR A 132 3.11 8.57 -10.70
N TYR A 133 2.37 9.04 -11.68
CA TYR A 133 0.98 8.63 -11.84
C TYR A 133 0.60 8.49 -13.30
N TYR A 134 -0.41 7.66 -13.52
CA TYR A 134 -0.83 7.24 -14.85
C TYR A 134 -2.35 7.17 -14.89
N ARG A 135 -2.97 7.95 -15.79
CA ARG A 135 -4.38 7.76 -16.12
C ARG A 135 -4.49 6.64 -17.15
N MET A 136 -5.43 5.72 -16.93
CA MET A 136 -5.62 4.59 -17.84
C MET A 136 -5.85 5.06 -19.28
N GLY A 137 -5.04 4.54 -20.20
CA GLY A 137 -5.12 4.88 -21.63
C GLY A 137 -4.16 6.00 -22.07
N ASP A 138 -3.49 6.69 -21.14
CA ASP A 138 -2.47 7.67 -21.51
C ASP A 138 -1.23 6.99 -22.16
N GLU A 139 -0.46 7.74 -22.94
CA GLU A 139 0.73 7.23 -23.63
C GLU A 139 1.95 7.07 -22.70
N LYS A 140 2.02 7.86 -21.64
CA LYS A 140 3.18 7.96 -20.74
C LYS A 140 2.75 8.26 -19.31
N PHE A 141 3.63 7.95 -18.37
CA PHE A 141 3.51 8.42 -17.00
C PHE A 141 3.67 9.94 -16.92
N THR A 142 2.87 10.57 -16.06
CA THR A 142 3.14 11.90 -15.56
C THR A 142 4.03 11.78 -14.32
N SER A 143 5.02 12.66 -14.22
CA SER A 143 5.93 12.73 -13.09
C SER A 143 6.01 14.17 -12.60
N ARG A 144 6.07 14.35 -11.29
CA ARG A 144 6.29 15.65 -10.66
C ARG A 144 7.08 15.50 -9.37
N PRO A 145 7.71 16.57 -8.87
CA PRO A 145 8.27 16.57 -7.53
C PRO A 145 7.20 16.25 -6.47
N ASN A 146 7.52 15.31 -5.56
CA ASN A 146 6.79 14.97 -4.34
C ASN A 146 7.09 16.02 -3.25
N LYS A 147 6.79 17.28 -3.59
CA LYS A 147 6.95 18.43 -2.71
C LYS A 147 5.70 19.29 -2.82
N PHE A 148 5.07 19.53 -1.67
CA PHE A 148 3.81 20.25 -1.56
C PHE A 148 3.94 21.37 -0.52
N GLY A 149 3.47 22.57 -0.88
CA GLY A 149 3.59 23.78 -0.06
C GLY A 149 5.04 24.22 0.18
N ASP A 150 5.21 25.12 1.16
CA ASP A 150 6.49 25.80 1.41
C ASP A 150 7.46 25.00 2.29
N GLU A 151 6.98 23.98 3.00
CA GLU A 151 7.74 23.26 4.04
C GLU A 151 8.58 22.07 3.53
N ASN A 152 8.78 21.94 2.20
CA ASN A 152 9.38 20.74 1.60
C ASN A 152 8.67 19.45 2.06
N ASN A 153 7.35 19.51 2.21
CA ASN A 153 6.52 18.43 2.71
C ASN A 153 6.21 17.43 1.58
N ASN A 154 6.19 16.15 1.87
CA ASN A 154 6.00 15.09 0.88
C ASN A 154 4.84 14.17 1.25
N LEU A 155 4.16 13.64 0.25
CA LEU A 155 3.20 12.56 0.43
C LEU A 155 3.98 11.29 0.77
N ALA A 156 3.82 10.80 2.00
CA ALA A 156 4.60 9.69 2.56
C ALA A 156 3.85 8.35 2.47
N SER A 157 2.54 8.38 2.70
CA SER A 157 1.66 7.22 2.62
C SER A 157 0.32 7.65 2.02
N ALA A 158 -0.41 6.73 1.42
CA ALA A 158 -1.76 6.99 0.93
C ALA A 158 -2.60 5.73 0.98
N VAL A 159 -3.92 5.94 1.03
CA VAL A 159 -4.91 4.87 1.06
C VAL A 159 -6.12 5.27 0.24
N HIS A 160 -6.71 4.31 -0.44
CA HIS A 160 -8.06 4.48 -1.01
C HIS A 160 -9.09 4.03 0.03
N TYR A 161 -10.04 4.92 0.35
CA TYR A 161 -11.10 4.68 1.31
C TYR A 161 -12.38 5.38 0.86
N LYS A 162 -13.50 4.65 0.83
CA LYS A 162 -14.83 5.16 0.41
C LYS A 162 -14.80 6.03 -0.86
N ARG A 163 -14.17 5.51 -1.92
CA ARG A 163 -14.05 6.12 -3.27
C ARG A 163 -13.17 7.37 -3.35
N LYS A 164 -12.41 7.66 -2.30
CA LYS A 164 -11.46 8.78 -2.25
C LYS A 164 -10.08 8.26 -1.91
N ILE A 165 -9.06 9.02 -2.30
CA ILE A 165 -7.70 8.78 -1.84
C ILE A 165 -7.40 9.76 -0.70
N TYR A 166 -6.96 9.22 0.42
CA TYR A 166 -6.42 10.01 1.52
C TYR A 166 -4.92 9.79 1.60
N GLY A 167 -4.20 10.87 1.88
CA GLY A 167 -2.75 10.91 1.98
C GLY A 167 -2.31 11.31 3.37
N TRP A 168 -1.15 10.79 3.77
CA TRP A 168 -0.42 11.23 4.96
C TRP A 168 0.80 12.04 4.54
N MET A 169 0.88 13.27 5.02
CA MET A 169 1.99 14.18 4.73
C MET A 169 3.12 14.00 5.75
N GLY A 170 4.29 13.56 5.30
CA GLY A 170 5.36 13.09 6.19
C GLY A 170 5.98 14.15 7.11
N ARG A 171 6.02 15.43 6.71
CA ARG A 171 6.57 16.50 7.56
C ARG A 171 5.51 17.24 8.35
N SER A 172 4.47 17.71 7.65
CA SER A 172 3.43 18.50 8.31
C SER A 172 2.50 17.64 9.18
N ARG A 173 2.53 16.31 9.01
CA ARG A 173 1.67 15.35 9.73
C ARG A 173 0.20 15.71 9.67
N ASN A 174 -0.22 16.09 8.47
CA ASN A 174 -1.60 16.39 8.17
C ASN A 174 -2.17 15.29 7.30
N LEU A 175 -3.41 14.91 7.59
CA LEU A 175 -4.21 14.17 6.66
C LEU A 175 -4.64 15.08 5.51
N VAL A 176 -4.55 14.55 4.30
CA VAL A 176 -4.97 15.24 3.07
C VAL A 176 -5.88 14.35 2.24
N GLN A 177 -6.77 14.95 1.46
CA GLN A 177 -7.44 14.29 0.34
C GLN A 177 -6.59 14.50 -0.90
N VAL A 178 -6.47 13.45 -1.72
CA VAL A 178 -5.72 13.46 -2.98
C VAL A 178 -6.69 13.25 -4.13
N ASP A 179 -6.68 14.18 -5.07
CA ASP A 179 -7.52 14.17 -6.27
C ASP A 179 -6.70 14.37 -7.54
N PHE A 180 -7.31 14.07 -8.68
CA PHE A 180 -6.73 14.28 -10.01
C PHE A 180 -7.64 15.23 -10.82
N ILE A 181 -7.21 16.48 -10.97
CA ILE A 181 -7.97 17.53 -11.66
C ILE A 181 -7.19 17.96 -12.90
N GLY A 182 -7.80 17.85 -14.09
CA GLY A 182 -7.13 18.18 -15.34
C GLY A 182 -5.90 17.31 -15.65
N GLY A 183 -5.82 16.12 -15.04
CA GLY A 183 -4.64 15.25 -15.14
C GLY A 183 -3.49 15.65 -14.22
N GLU A 184 -3.69 16.60 -13.30
CA GLU A 184 -2.72 16.98 -12.28
C GLU A 184 -3.18 16.51 -10.89
N ILE A 185 -2.22 16.14 -10.04
CA ILE A 185 -2.51 15.78 -8.65
C ILE A 185 -2.76 17.05 -7.82
N VAL A 186 -3.91 17.08 -7.16
CA VAL A 186 -4.33 18.13 -6.24
C VAL A 186 -4.41 17.53 -4.85
N ILE A 187 -3.89 18.26 -3.86
CA ILE A 187 -3.86 17.84 -2.47
C ILE A 187 -4.56 18.90 -1.63
N GLU A 188 -5.58 18.50 -0.89
CA GLU A 188 -6.36 19.37 -0.02
C GLU A 188 -6.28 18.88 1.42
N LYS A 189 -6.07 19.78 2.38
CA LYS A 189 -6.01 19.40 3.80
C LYS A 189 -7.38 18.97 4.28
N VAL A 190 -7.44 17.85 5.00
CA VAL A 190 -8.65 17.48 5.75
C VAL A 190 -8.68 18.30 7.03
N VAL A 191 -9.76 19.06 7.20
CA VAL A 191 -9.99 19.95 8.35
C VAL A 191 -11.29 19.59 9.05
N ASN A 192 -11.36 19.89 10.34
CA ASN A 192 -12.58 19.76 11.13
C ASN A 192 -13.52 20.96 10.92
N ASP A 193 -14.69 20.92 11.57
CA ASP A 193 -15.71 21.99 11.52
C ASP A 193 -15.19 23.36 11.99
N LYS A 194 -14.07 23.40 12.72
CA LYS A 194 -13.40 24.62 13.19
C LYS A 194 -12.29 25.09 12.22
N GLY A 195 -12.15 24.43 11.06
CA GLY A 195 -11.09 24.71 10.09
C GLY A 195 -9.69 24.26 10.54
N GLN A 196 -9.59 23.44 11.59
CA GLN A 196 -8.31 22.96 12.10
C GLN A 196 -7.92 21.67 11.38
N SER A 197 -6.65 21.54 10.99
CA SER A 197 -6.17 20.32 10.35
C SER A 197 -6.14 19.13 11.31
N CYS A 198 -6.37 17.94 10.77
CA CYS A 198 -6.19 16.69 11.51
C CYS A 198 -4.69 16.47 11.79
N HIS A 199 -4.20 17.04 12.89
CA HIS A 199 -2.82 16.90 13.36
C HIS A 199 -2.74 15.82 14.44
N ILE A 200 -1.99 14.76 14.18
CA ILE A 200 -1.77 13.65 15.11
C ILE A 200 -0.42 13.85 15.81
N PRO A 201 -0.38 13.86 17.15
CA PRO A 201 0.84 14.11 17.91
C PRO A 201 1.86 13.00 17.67
N MET A 202 3.13 13.38 17.70
CA MET A 202 4.22 12.42 17.74
C MET A 202 4.19 11.70 19.10
N PRO A 203 4.33 10.37 19.17
CA PRO A 203 4.80 9.76 20.40
C PRO A 203 6.18 10.35 20.68
N THR A 204 6.32 11.16 21.73
CA THR A 204 7.60 11.75 22.11
C THR A 204 8.53 10.63 22.60
N PRO A 205 9.78 10.55 22.13
CA PRO A 205 10.79 9.95 22.98
C PRO A 205 12.02 10.87 23.14
N PRO A 206 12.84 10.67 24.19
CA PRO A 206 13.90 11.60 24.55
C PRO A 206 15.13 11.59 23.60
N PHE A 207 15.18 10.74 22.57
CA PHE A 207 16.38 10.54 21.72
C PHE A 207 16.03 10.10 20.28
N SER A 208 17.05 9.91 19.44
CA SER A 208 17.01 9.63 17.99
C SER A 208 16.36 8.28 17.60
N PHE A 209 15.03 8.21 17.59
CA PHE A 209 14.28 7.07 17.03
C PHE A 209 13.96 7.30 15.55
N LEU A 210 14.07 6.23 14.74
CA LEU A 210 13.47 6.18 13.40
C LEU A 210 12.01 5.80 13.54
N PHE A 211 11.13 6.42 12.75
CA PHE A 211 9.71 6.11 12.72
C PHE A 211 9.25 5.85 11.28
N ASN A 212 8.30 4.93 11.13
CA ASN A 212 7.54 4.75 9.89
C ASN A 212 6.06 5.01 10.17
N GLU A 213 5.37 5.58 9.20
CA GLU A 213 3.98 5.98 9.29
C GLU A 213 3.20 5.34 8.14
N TYR A 214 2.18 4.56 8.47
CA TYR A 214 1.39 3.82 7.50
C TYR A 214 -0.07 4.22 7.60
N LEU A 215 -0.63 4.71 6.49
CA LEU A 215 -2.07 4.87 6.37
C LEU A 215 -2.67 3.55 5.90
N VAL A 216 -3.69 3.05 6.60
CA VAL A 216 -4.27 1.71 6.37
C VAL A 216 -5.78 1.79 6.33
N ALA A 217 -6.40 1.25 5.29
CA ALA A 217 -7.85 1.05 5.25
C ALA A 217 -8.15 -0.32 5.88
N SER A 218 -9.05 -0.34 6.86
CA SER A 218 -9.42 -1.53 7.61
C SER A 218 -10.92 -1.55 7.84
N GLY A 219 -11.65 -2.29 6.99
CA GLY A 219 -13.10 -2.27 6.97
C GLY A 219 -13.62 -0.85 6.72
N ASP A 220 -14.43 -0.35 7.65
CA ASP A 220 -14.97 1.02 7.62
C ASP A 220 -14.07 2.06 8.29
N ASP A 221 -12.84 1.72 8.66
CA ASP A 221 -11.93 2.64 9.33
C ASP A 221 -10.71 2.98 8.48
N VAL A 222 -10.21 4.21 8.66
CA VAL A 222 -8.86 4.60 8.27
C VAL A 222 -8.01 4.64 9.54
N LEU A 223 -6.91 3.90 9.52
CA LEU A 223 -5.96 3.82 10.62
C LEU A 223 -4.64 4.46 10.20
N LEU A 224 -4.01 5.19 11.11
CA LEU A 224 -2.61 5.59 11.02
C LEU A 224 -1.81 4.76 12.01
N VAL A 225 -0.85 4.00 11.50
CA VAL A 225 0.04 3.15 12.30
C VAL A 225 1.41 3.78 12.35
N HIS A 226 1.87 4.14 13.53
CA HIS A 226 3.23 4.59 13.80
C HIS A 226 4.04 3.43 14.33
N SER A 227 5.14 3.08 13.67
CA SER A 227 6.13 2.14 14.21
C SER A 227 7.35 2.92 14.69
N THR A 228 7.75 2.73 15.94
CA THR A 228 8.97 3.34 16.49
C THR A 228 10.06 2.30 16.59
N THR A 229 11.26 2.60 16.10
CA THR A 229 12.42 1.68 16.12
C THR A 229 13.52 2.22 17.02
N ASN A 230 14.03 1.39 17.93
CA ASN A 230 15.11 1.78 18.83
C ASN A 230 16.43 1.96 18.06
N GLY A 231 16.86 3.23 17.89
CA GLY A 231 18.02 3.62 17.09
C GLY A 231 19.37 3.11 17.62
N ASN A 232 19.42 2.58 18.85
CA ASN A 232 20.65 2.09 19.47
C ASN A 232 20.98 0.62 19.13
N ASN A 233 20.07 -0.10 18.48
CA ASN A 233 20.30 -1.50 18.12
C ASN A 233 20.63 -1.64 16.64
N GLN A 234 21.73 -2.35 16.34
CA GLN A 234 22.11 -2.77 14.98
C GLN A 234 21.00 -3.57 14.26
N SER A 235 19.99 -4.07 15.00
CA SER A 235 18.88 -4.85 14.48
C SER A 235 17.70 -4.04 13.92
N MET A 236 17.66 -2.71 14.09
CA MET A 236 16.51 -1.86 13.68
C MET A 236 15.13 -2.41 14.12
N GLN A 237 15.07 -3.08 15.28
CA GLN A 237 13.85 -3.71 15.75
C GLN A 237 12.82 -2.66 16.22
N VAL A 238 11.58 -2.84 15.79
CA VAL A 238 10.45 -2.01 16.23
C VAL A 238 10.23 -2.22 17.73
N SER A 239 10.22 -1.14 18.50
CA SER A 239 10.00 -1.14 19.95
C SER A 239 8.53 -1.00 20.33
N HIS A 240 7.77 -0.19 19.59
CA HIS A 240 6.37 0.05 19.88
C HIS A 240 5.57 0.47 18.64
N TYR A 241 4.26 0.23 18.69
CA TYR A 241 3.30 0.71 17.72
C TYR A 241 2.24 1.59 18.39
N ASN A 242 2.01 2.78 17.85
CA ASN A 242 0.83 3.59 18.18
C ASN A 242 -0.13 3.53 16.99
N ILE A 243 -1.41 3.34 17.25
CA ILE A 243 -2.42 3.19 16.20
C ILE A 243 -3.53 4.20 16.47
N PHE A 244 -3.80 5.04 15.48
CA PHE A 244 -4.82 6.07 15.56
C PHE A 244 -5.93 5.75 14.56
N LYS A 245 -7.17 5.71 15.02
CA LYS A 245 -8.34 5.71 14.15
C LYS A 245 -8.65 7.15 13.74
N ILE A 246 -8.82 7.37 12.44
CA ILE A 246 -9.07 8.68 11.85
C ILE A 246 -10.52 8.74 11.38
N ASP A 247 -11.26 9.73 11.85
CA ASP A 247 -12.52 10.16 11.23
C ASP A 247 -12.19 11.16 10.12
N VAL A 248 -12.11 10.66 8.90
CA VAL A 248 -11.74 11.47 7.72
C VAL A 248 -12.77 12.54 7.36
N TYR A 249 -14.00 12.44 7.86
CA TYR A 249 -15.06 13.40 7.59
C TYR A 249 -15.05 14.55 8.60
N LYS A 250 -14.76 14.23 9.86
CA LYS A 250 -14.63 15.23 10.92
C LYS A 250 -13.23 15.80 11.06
N GLY A 251 -12.22 15.20 10.43
CA GLY A 251 -10.82 15.59 10.61
C GLY A 251 -10.35 15.37 12.06
N GLU A 252 -10.91 14.36 12.73
CA GLU A 252 -10.62 14.01 14.12
C GLU A 252 -9.95 12.64 14.19
N TRP A 253 -9.30 12.35 15.32
CA TRP A 253 -8.63 11.07 15.53
C TRP A 253 -8.74 10.62 16.99
N THR A 254 -8.64 9.31 17.18
CA THR A 254 -8.59 8.69 18.51
C THR A 254 -7.51 7.62 18.53
N GLU A 255 -6.63 7.64 19.53
CA GLU A 255 -5.68 6.55 19.75
C GLU A 255 -6.41 5.27 20.19
N LEU A 256 -6.08 4.16 19.54
CA LEU A 256 -6.64 2.85 19.84
C LEU A 256 -5.75 2.10 20.83
N LYS A 257 -6.35 1.63 21.92
CA LYS A 257 -5.70 0.71 22.88
C LYS A 257 -5.71 -0.75 22.40
N SER A 258 -6.59 -1.07 21.45
CA SER A 258 -6.72 -2.39 20.83
C SER A 258 -7.21 -2.23 19.40
N ILE A 259 -6.73 -3.08 18.50
CA ILE A 259 -7.17 -3.16 17.11
C ILE A 259 -8.35 -4.13 16.91
N GLY A 260 -8.80 -4.79 17.98
CA GLY A 260 -9.85 -5.81 17.92
C GLY A 260 -9.46 -6.99 17.04
N ASP A 261 -10.38 -7.48 16.22
CA ASP A 261 -10.20 -8.64 15.33
C ASP A 261 -9.48 -8.29 14.01
N ARG A 262 -8.78 -7.15 13.98
CA ARG A 262 -7.98 -6.71 12.83
C ARG A 262 -6.60 -7.34 12.91
N THR A 263 -6.14 -7.83 11.77
CA THR A 263 -4.71 -8.04 11.52
C THR A 263 -4.22 -6.94 10.59
N ILE A 264 -3.06 -6.36 10.89
CA ILE A 264 -2.42 -5.35 10.04
C ILE A 264 -1.08 -5.91 9.56
N PHE A 265 -0.91 -5.94 8.25
CA PHE A 265 0.32 -6.33 7.57
C PHE A 265 1.06 -5.07 7.16
N LEU A 266 2.29 -4.94 7.64
CA LEU A 266 3.18 -3.83 7.33
C LEU A 266 4.37 -4.36 6.55
N ASP A 267 4.56 -3.83 5.36
CA ASP A 267 5.86 -3.88 4.69
C ASP A 267 6.54 -2.51 4.86
N PRO A 268 7.84 -2.38 4.58
CA PRO A 268 8.54 -1.11 4.78
C PRO A 268 7.88 0.11 4.12
N TYR A 269 7.04 -0.06 3.09
CA TYR A 269 6.45 1.02 2.27
C TYR A 269 4.99 0.79 1.87
N GLY A 270 4.34 -0.20 2.46
CA GLY A 270 3.01 -0.64 2.11
C GLY A 270 2.31 -1.22 3.34
N SER A 271 0.99 -1.13 3.34
CA SER A 271 0.18 -1.60 4.45
C SER A 271 -1.10 -2.23 3.93
N LYS A 272 -1.55 -3.29 4.60
CA LYS A 272 -2.86 -3.88 4.40
C LYS A 272 -3.45 -4.27 5.74
N SER A 273 -4.77 -4.29 5.79
CA SER A 273 -5.49 -4.85 6.91
C SER A 273 -6.40 -5.97 6.45
N TRP A 274 -6.56 -6.95 7.32
CA TRP A 274 -7.56 -7.99 7.23
C TRP A 274 -8.44 -7.90 8.48
N LEU A 275 -9.75 -7.90 8.31
CA LEU A 275 -10.72 -7.92 9.40
C LEU A 275 -11.32 -9.31 9.47
N PHE A 276 -11.19 -9.98 10.61
CA PHE A 276 -11.87 -11.25 10.83
C PHE A 276 -13.34 -10.96 11.16
N THR A 277 -14.25 -11.41 10.30
CA THR A 277 -15.68 -11.42 10.64
C THR A 277 -16.02 -12.84 11.06
N ASN A 278 -16.20 -13.08 12.36
CA ASN A 278 -16.84 -14.29 12.82
C ASN A 278 -18.29 -14.27 12.32
N ASN A 279 -18.56 -14.91 11.17
CA ASN A 279 -19.92 -15.26 10.78
C ASN A 279 -20.35 -16.50 11.59
N GLY A 280 -20.21 -16.44 12.92
CA GLY A 280 -20.79 -17.37 13.86
C GLY A 280 -21.98 -16.69 14.50
N SER A 281 -23.13 -16.74 13.83
CA SER A 281 -24.40 -16.67 14.54
C SER A 281 -24.49 -17.93 15.40
N ASP A 282 -24.11 -17.83 16.66
CA ASP A 282 -24.61 -18.72 17.70
C ASP A 282 -26.08 -18.37 17.92
N ASP A 283 -26.93 -18.78 16.98
CA ASP A 283 -28.32 -19.12 17.27
C ASP A 283 -28.31 -20.60 17.70
N GLU A 284 -27.91 -20.86 18.94
CA GLU A 284 -28.24 -22.12 19.61
C GLU A 284 -29.16 -21.81 20.79
N ASN A 285 -30.45 -21.83 20.48
CA ASN A 285 -31.57 -22.41 21.23
C ASN A 285 -31.42 -22.47 22.76
N ASP A 286 -32.08 -21.54 23.45
CA ASP A 286 -32.69 -21.84 24.74
C ASP A 286 -33.91 -22.75 24.49
N ASP A 287 -33.77 -24.04 24.82
CA ASP A 287 -34.87 -24.94 25.20
C ASP A 287 -34.79 -25.22 26.72
#